data_AF-A0A8C1STS1-F1
#
_entry.id   AF-A0A8C1STS1-F1
#
_cell.length_a   1.000
_cell.length_b   1.000
_cell.length_c   1.000
_cell.angle_alpha   90.00
_cell.angle_beta   90.00
_cell.angle_gamma   90.00
#
_symmetry.space_group_name_H-M   'P 1'
#
loop_
_entity.id
_entity.type
_entity.pdbx_description
1 polymer ?
#
loop_
_entity_poly.entity_id
_entity_poly.type
_entity_poly.pdbx_seq_one_letter_code
_entity_poly.pdbx_strand_id
1 'polypeptide(L)'
;MRFAGFRTPKSFMAFVMRRWKILLVLNVFTMAGFITFWGKCNLRTTKAVGQQAVAADVRGQTHLNGSAQETSITHDVLLKRLGSLEDVVYRQLNGLSKSLGLIEGFGGRGRGGLPATLMPEEEKEAKYLREKYGYNSFLSDKISLDRSIPDYRPSKCKKAFYSRDLPQISIIFIFVNEALSVILRSVHSAVNHTPAHLLKEIILVDDNSDDVQLKRPLEEYVNKRYPGLIKIVRNQKREGLIRARIEGWKVATGEVTGFFDAHVEFTPAWAEPVLSRIKENHKRITLPSIDNIKDETFELERYENSGHGFNWELWCMYISPPKQWWDEGDTSAPIRTPAMIGCSFVVNREYFGELGLLDAGMDVYGGENIELGIRVWLCGGSMEVLPCSRVAHIARTKKPYHSNIAFHTRRNALRVAEVWMDQYKSNVYLAWNLPMKNHGIDYGDISQRLALRKRLQCKSFEWYLDNIYPEMRRYNNTLFYGEIRNINVTHLCVDQGVKENHTATLHPCHGWGPQLGRYTKEGYLFLGPLGSTGEDTRCVVDDKISSYPQLLNCEKVSSVRQKTWHFAQNKAIINRATGRCLEVVPANVYFGYALILRSCTGQKWTIKNLMKQD
;
A
#
# COMPACT_ATOMS: atom_id res chain seq x y z
N MET A 1 14.11 55.46 16.73
CA MET A 1 15.15 56.50 16.61
C MET A 1 15.63 56.51 15.16
N ARG A 2 15.40 57.65 14.47
CA ARG A 2 16.00 58.17 13.23
C ARG A 2 16.18 57.31 11.95
N PHE A 3 15.64 57.89 10.87
CA PHE A 3 15.79 57.64 9.44
C PHE A 3 17.21 57.87 8.88
N ALA A 4 17.56 57.15 7.80
CA ALA A 4 18.20 57.62 6.54
C ALA A 4 18.47 56.40 5.63
N GLY A 5 18.32 56.39 4.30
CA GLY A 5 18.00 57.46 3.35
C GLY A 5 17.60 56.90 1.97
N PHE A 6 16.88 57.74 1.22
CA PHE A 6 16.36 57.52 -0.13
C PHE A 6 17.48 57.43 -1.18
N ARG A 7 17.39 56.46 -2.10
CA ARG A 7 17.98 56.55 -3.45
C ARG A 7 16.93 57.13 -4.41
N THR A 8 17.35 58.06 -5.25
CA THR A 8 16.50 58.94 -6.06
C THR A 8 15.71 58.23 -7.18
N PRO A 9 14.53 58.75 -7.61
CA PRO A 9 13.68 58.14 -8.64
C PRO A 9 14.32 58.05 -10.04
N LYS A 10 15.30 58.92 -10.33
CA LYS A 10 15.97 58.97 -11.65
C LYS A 10 16.83 57.72 -11.93
N SER A 11 17.38 57.07 -10.90
CA SER A 11 18.19 55.84 -11.07
C SER A 11 17.35 54.58 -11.32
N PHE A 12 16.12 54.53 -10.79
CA PHE A 12 15.21 53.41 -10.99
C PHE A 12 14.61 53.41 -12.40
N MET A 13 14.22 54.59 -12.89
CA MET A 13 13.65 54.76 -14.23
C MET A 13 14.68 54.48 -15.34
N ALA A 14 15.96 54.82 -15.12
CA ALA A 14 17.06 54.44 -16.02
C ALA A 14 17.33 52.93 -16.04
N PHE A 15 17.20 52.24 -14.90
CA PHE A 15 17.35 50.78 -14.79
C PHE A 15 16.20 50.03 -15.49
N VAL A 16 14.96 50.51 -15.31
CA VAL A 16 13.76 49.95 -15.97
C VAL A 16 13.82 50.14 -17.49
N MET A 17 14.17 51.35 -17.97
CA MET A 17 14.34 51.63 -19.41
C MET A 17 15.44 50.78 -20.07
N ARG A 18 16.53 50.48 -19.35
CA ARG A 18 17.63 49.64 -19.85
C ARG A 18 17.20 48.17 -19.97
N ARG A 19 16.42 47.65 -19.01
CA ARG A 19 15.82 46.31 -19.08
C ARG A 19 14.75 46.19 -20.16
N TRP A 20 13.93 47.23 -20.35
CA TRP A 20 12.92 47.27 -21.41
C TRP A 20 13.54 47.28 -22.80
N LYS A 21 14.63 48.03 -23.02
CA LYS A 21 15.39 47.98 -24.28
C LYS A 21 15.99 46.60 -24.54
N ILE A 22 16.51 45.92 -23.52
CA ILE A 22 17.06 44.56 -23.66
C ILE A 22 15.95 43.54 -23.99
N LEU A 23 14.79 43.63 -23.34
CA LEU A 23 13.63 42.79 -23.63
C LEU A 23 13.04 43.02 -25.02
N LEU A 24 12.99 44.28 -25.48
CA LEU A 24 12.58 44.61 -26.85
C LEU A 24 13.55 44.05 -27.89
N VAL A 25 14.85 44.18 -27.66
CA VAL A 25 15.87 43.63 -28.57
C VAL A 25 15.80 42.09 -28.60
N LEU A 26 15.65 41.44 -27.45
CA LEU A 26 15.47 39.98 -27.38
C LEU A 26 14.19 39.52 -28.10
N ASN A 27 13.08 40.24 -27.96
CA ASN A 27 11.83 39.93 -28.67
C ASN A 27 11.93 40.14 -30.19
N VAL A 28 12.70 41.14 -30.65
CA VAL A 28 12.97 41.33 -32.08
C VAL A 28 13.83 40.19 -32.63
N PHE A 29 14.83 39.72 -31.87
CA PHE A 29 15.63 38.56 -32.28
C PHE A 29 14.84 37.24 -32.29
N THR A 30 13.94 37.02 -31.32
CA THR A 30 13.08 35.82 -31.32
C THR A 30 12.06 35.87 -32.44
N MET A 31 11.47 37.03 -32.73
CA MET A 31 10.51 37.19 -33.83
C MET A 31 11.19 37.04 -35.21
N ALA A 32 12.39 37.61 -35.38
CA ALA A 32 13.20 37.39 -36.58
C ALA A 32 13.63 35.92 -36.73
N GLY A 33 13.96 35.24 -35.63
CA GLY A 33 14.21 33.80 -35.60
C GLY A 33 12.99 32.97 -36.01
N PHE A 34 11.80 33.36 -35.58
CA PHE A 34 10.54 32.68 -35.95
C PHE A 34 10.18 32.88 -37.42
N ILE A 35 10.33 34.11 -37.96
CA ILE A 35 10.05 34.41 -39.36
C ILE A 35 11.02 33.69 -40.30
N THR A 36 12.31 33.61 -39.93
CA THR A 36 13.32 32.88 -40.70
C THR A 36 13.13 31.36 -40.64
N PHE A 37 12.72 30.82 -39.49
CA PHE A 37 12.36 29.41 -39.34
C PHE A 37 11.12 29.04 -40.18
N TRP A 38 10.07 29.88 -40.13
CA TRP A 38 8.83 29.64 -40.86
C TRP A 38 9.03 29.74 -42.39
N GLY A 39 9.84 30.71 -42.86
CA GLY A 39 10.24 30.82 -44.26
C GLY A 39 11.03 29.61 -44.78
N LYS A 40 11.92 29.02 -43.95
CA LYS A 40 12.67 27.80 -44.31
C LYS A 40 11.83 26.53 -44.29
N CYS A 41 10.82 26.44 -43.43
CA CYS A 41 9.91 25.29 -43.37
C CYS A 41 8.93 25.26 -44.57
N ASN A 42 8.40 26.39 -45.02
CA ASN A 42 7.49 26.45 -46.17
C ASN A 42 8.18 26.21 -47.52
N LEU A 43 9.49 26.42 -47.64
CA LEU A 43 10.23 26.13 -48.87
C LEU A 43 10.57 24.63 -49.04
N ARG A 44 10.49 23.84 -47.97
CA ARG A 44 10.79 22.40 -47.99
C ARG A 44 9.59 21.52 -48.33
N THR A 45 8.37 21.97 -48.09
CA THR A 45 7.13 21.23 -48.39
C THR A 45 6.75 21.24 -49.87
N THR A 46 7.27 22.18 -50.68
CA THR A 46 6.95 22.27 -52.12
C THR A 46 7.86 21.44 -53.04
N LYS A 47 8.93 20.81 -52.53
CA LYS A 47 9.86 19.99 -53.35
C LYS A 47 9.69 18.47 -53.21
N ALA A 48 8.73 17.98 -52.42
CA ALA A 48 8.57 16.54 -52.12
C ALA A 48 7.35 15.87 -52.81
N VAL A 49 6.78 16.49 -53.85
CA VAL A 49 5.71 15.88 -54.67
C VAL A 49 6.15 15.93 -56.13
N GLY A 50 6.80 14.86 -56.60
CA GLY A 50 7.20 14.72 -58.00
C GLY A 50 8.12 13.53 -58.27
N GLN A 51 7.52 12.47 -58.83
CA GLN A 51 8.13 11.43 -59.69
C GLN A 51 8.84 10.22 -59.05
N GLN A 52 8.09 9.10 -59.04
CA GLN A 52 8.58 7.76 -59.33
C GLN A 52 8.99 7.63 -60.82
N ALA A 53 10.15 7.03 -61.12
CA ALA A 53 10.36 6.01 -62.18
C ALA A 53 11.86 5.66 -62.41
N VAL A 54 12.16 4.35 -62.30
CA VAL A 54 12.96 3.48 -63.19
C VAL A 54 14.41 3.83 -63.62
N ALA A 55 15.33 2.98 -63.14
CA ALA A 55 16.51 2.31 -63.77
C ALA A 55 17.61 3.03 -64.59
N ALA A 56 18.86 2.71 -64.17
CA ALA A 56 20.05 2.30 -64.94
C ALA A 56 20.94 3.31 -65.72
N ASP A 57 22.24 3.26 -65.36
CA ASP A 57 23.46 3.22 -66.18
C ASP A 57 24.37 4.49 -66.42
N VAL A 58 25.64 4.30 -66.00
CA VAL A 58 26.96 4.67 -66.58
C VAL A 58 27.41 6.12 -66.92
N ARG A 59 28.60 6.45 -66.33
CA ARG A 59 29.75 7.33 -66.72
C ARG A 59 29.56 8.83 -67.06
N GLY A 60 30.46 9.64 -66.48
CA GLY A 60 31.03 10.84 -67.15
C GLY A 60 31.53 11.94 -66.21
N GLN A 61 32.84 12.20 -66.21
CA GLN A 61 33.54 13.32 -65.55
C GLN A 61 33.00 14.69 -66.04
N THR A 62 33.02 15.82 -65.32
CA THR A 62 34.22 16.64 -65.04
C THR A 62 33.87 17.83 -64.11
N HIS A 63 34.89 18.31 -63.41
CA HIS A 63 34.94 19.42 -62.45
C HIS A 63 34.37 20.78 -62.91
N LEU A 64 33.76 21.50 -61.97
CA LEU A 64 33.90 22.96 -61.79
C LEU A 64 33.83 23.31 -60.29
N ASN A 65 34.84 24.03 -59.81
CA ASN A 65 34.97 24.57 -58.44
C ASN A 65 34.07 25.79 -58.26
N GLY A 66 33.49 25.94 -57.06
CA GLY A 66 32.82 27.17 -56.62
C GLY A 66 32.26 27.03 -55.21
N SER A 67 32.92 27.65 -54.25
CA SER A 67 32.60 27.64 -52.82
C SER A 67 31.28 28.33 -52.49
N ALA A 68 30.39 27.62 -51.79
CA ALA A 68 29.37 28.21 -50.93
C ALA A 68 29.09 27.24 -49.76
N GLN A 69 29.75 27.49 -48.64
CA GLN A 69 29.68 26.66 -47.43
C GLN A 69 28.43 27.07 -46.63
N GLU A 70 27.25 26.56 -46.99
CA GLU A 70 26.06 26.64 -46.13
C GLU A 70 26.14 25.57 -45.04
N THR A 71 26.30 26.01 -43.79
CA THR A 71 26.37 25.16 -42.60
C THR A 71 24.99 24.61 -42.26
N SER A 72 24.68 23.43 -42.78
CA SER A 72 23.61 22.58 -42.25
C SER A 72 24.00 22.13 -40.83
N ILE A 73 23.24 22.54 -39.82
CA ILE A 73 23.41 22.03 -38.45
C ILE A 73 23.08 20.54 -38.48
N THR A 74 24.10 19.69 -38.35
CA THR A 74 23.95 18.23 -38.31
C THR A 74 23.14 17.80 -37.09
N HIS A 75 22.37 16.71 -37.22
CA HIS A 75 21.53 16.14 -36.16
C HIS A 75 22.29 15.95 -34.84
N ASP A 76 23.58 15.59 -34.93
CA ASP A 76 24.50 15.44 -33.80
C ASP A 76 24.78 16.74 -33.06
N VAL A 77 24.86 17.88 -33.77
CA VAL A 77 25.03 19.21 -33.14
C VAL A 77 23.76 19.59 -32.37
N LEU A 78 22.59 19.19 -32.87
CA LEU A 78 21.30 19.42 -32.21
C LEU A 78 21.15 18.55 -30.97
N LEU A 79 21.51 17.27 -31.05
CA LEU A 79 21.55 16.35 -29.89
C LEU A 79 22.59 16.79 -28.85
N LYS A 80 23.76 17.24 -29.28
CA LYS A 80 24.81 17.75 -28.39
C LYS A 80 24.41 19.06 -27.71
N ARG A 81 23.68 19.94 -28.40
CA ARG A 81 23.10 21.16 -27.82
C ARG A 81 21.95 20.84 -26.86
N LEU A 82 21.09 19.87 -27.18
CA LEU A 82 20.04 19.39 -26.28
C LEU A 82 20.65 18.76 -25.02
N GLY A 83 21.65 17.89 -25.15
CA GLY A 83 22.36 17.30 -24.01
C GLY A 83 23.13 18.35 -23.18
N SER A 84 23.68 19.39 -23.81
CA SER A 84 24.30 20.51 -23.08
C SER A 84 23.28 21.40 -22.36
N LEU A 85 22.09 21.61 -22.92
CA LEU A 85 20.98 22.32 -22.27
C LEU A 85 20.42 21.49 -21.11
N GLU A 86 20.28 20.19 -21.31
CA GLU A 86 19.91 19.22 -20.28
C GLU A 86 20.92 19.27 -19.13
N ASP A 87 22.22 19.22 -19.39
CA ASP A 87 23.27 19.29 -18.35
C ASP A 87 23.28 20.65 -17.61
N VAL A 88 23.01 21.78 -18.29
CA VAL A 88 22.90 23.10 -17.64
C VAL A 88 21.67 23.18 -16.74
N VAL A 89 20.52 22.69 -17.21
CA VAL A 89 19.27 22.61 -16.42
C VAL A 89 19.47 21.66 -15.24
N TYR A 90 20.10 20.51 -15.48
CA TYR A 90 20.41 19.50 -14.46
C TYR A 90 21.32 20.07 -13.36
N ARG A 91 22.37 20.82 -13.73
CA ARG A 91 23.26 21.47 -12.77
C ARG A 91 22.59 22.59 -11.97
N GLN A 92 21.67 23.35 -12.56
CA GLN A 92 20.90 24.36 -11.82
C GLN A 92 19.90 23.72 -10.85
N LEU A 93 19.27 22.61 -11.23
CA LEU A 93 18.32 21.87 -10.40
C LEU A 93 19.01 21.08 -9.28
N ASN A 94 20.19 20.49 -9.53
CA ASN A 94 21.02 19.82 -8.50
C ASN A 94 21.44 20.76 -7.35
N GLY A 95 21.43 22.07 -7.56
CA GLY A 95 21.66 23.04 -6.48
C GLY A 95 20.58 22.96 -5.38
N LEU A 96 19.36 22.56 -5.73
CA LEU A 96 18.22 22.46 -4.81
C LEU A 96 18.38 21.28 -3.84
N SER A 97 18.61 20.07 -4.36
CA SER A 97 18.80 18.87 -3.53
C SER A 97 20.05 19.00 -2.65
N LYS A 98 21.15 19.51 -3.21
CA LYS A 98 22.38 19.75 -2.45
C LYS A 98 22.16 20.70 -1.26
N SER A 99 21.33 21.73 -1.41
CA SER A 99 21.00 22.65 -0.31
C SER A 99 20.22 22.00 0.84
N LEU A 100 19.56 20.86 0.55
CA LEU A 100 18.83 20.03 1.52
C LEU A 100 19.66 18.84 2.01
N GLY A 101 20.93 18.73 1.60
CA GLY A 101 21.78 17.58 1.93
C GLY A 101 21.44 16.30 1.16
N LEU A 102 20.67 16.40 0.08
CA LEU A 102 20.20 15.29 -0.75
C LEU A 102 21.01 15.17 -2.04
N ILE A 103 20.91 14.00 -2.67
CA ILE A 103 21.68 13.63 -3.87
C ILE A 103 20.69 13.39 -5.02
N GLU A 104 20.98 13.95 -6.19
CA GLU A 104 20.30 13.65 -7.47
C GLU A 104 21.28 12.98 -8.44
N GLY A 105 20.78 12.25 -9.44
CA GLY A 105 21.59 11.50 -10.41
C GLY A 105 21.41 9.99 -10.41
N PHE A 106 21.74 9.34 -11.52
CA PHE A 106 21.60 7.88 -11.69
C PHE A 106 22.69 7.05 -10.98
N GLY A 107 23.61 7.68 -10.26
CA GLY A 107 24.76 7.06 -9.61
C GLY A 107 24.63 6.99 -8.08
N GLY A 108 25.69 6.49 -7.43
CA GLY A 108 25.81 6.48 -5.97
C GLY A 108 25.33 5.19 -5.29
N ARG A 109 25.16 5.27 -3.96
CA ARG A 109 24.71 4.15 -3.13
C ARG A 109 23.31 3.70 -3.56
N GLY A 110 23.06 2.39 -3.53
CA GLY A 110 21.75 1.82 -3.85
C GLY A 110 21.34 1.86 -5.32
N ARG A 111 22.27 2.20 -6.23
CA ARG A 111 22.03 2.17 -7.69
C ARG A 111 21.60 0.78 -8.14
N GLY A 112 20.61 0.72 -9.02
CA GLY A 112 20.08 -0.53 -9.57
C GLY A 112 19.32 -1.36 -8.54
N GLY A 113 18.81 -0.73 -7.47
CA GLY A 113 18.12 -1.42 -6.38
C GLY A 113 19.03 -2.31 -5.52
N LEU A 114 20.35 -2.21 -5.64
CA LEU A 114 21.31 -2.99 -4.85
C LEU A 114 21.32 -2.53 -3.37
N PRO A 115 21.74 -3.39 -2.43
CA PRO A 115 21.88 -2.99 -1.02
C PRO A 115 22.90 -1.85 -0.89
N ALA A 116 22.52 -0.83 -0.13
CA ALA A 116 23.40 0.24 0.28
C ALA A 116 23.85 0.05 1.73
N THR A 117 25.05 0.54 2.05
CA THR A 117 25.64 0.43 3.39
C THR A 117 26.14 1.79 3.88
N LEU A 118 26.20 1.92 5.20
CA LEU A 118 26.81 3.05 5.89
C LEU A 118 28.25 2.72 6.27
N MET A 119 29.07 3.76 6.42
CA MET A 119 30.37 3.66 7.07
C MET A 119 30.20 3.49 8.59
N PRO A 120 31.17 2.87 9.31
CA PRO A 120 31.06 2.67 10.76
C PRO A 120 30.80 3.95 11.58
N GLU A 121 31.29 5.09 11.12
CA GLU A 121 31.11 6.39 11.76
C GLU A 121 29.67 6.91 11.58
N GLU A 122 29.06 6.64 10.42
CA GLU A 122 27.68 7.03 10.06
C GLU A 122 26.63 6.22 10.83
N GLU A 123 26.96 4.99 11.25
CA GLU A 123 26.04 4.09 11.95
C GLU A 123 25.51 4.65 13.28
N LYS A 124 26.32 5.46 13.97
CA LYS A 124 25.91 6.10 15.23
C LYS A 124 24.80 7.13 15.01
N GLU A 125 24.89 7.91 13.94
CA GLU A 125 23.89 8.93 13.60
C GLU A 125 22.58 8.31 13.09
N ALA A 126 22.68 7.17 12.40
CA ALA A 126 21.53 6.47 11.85
C ALA A 126 20.62 5.82 12.90
N LYS A 127 21.14 5.45 14.09
CA LYS A 127 20.38 4.72 15.12
C LYS A 127 19.08 5.42 15.54
N TYR A 128 19.15 6.71 15.86
CA TYR A 128 17.97 7.48 16.28
C TYR A 128 16.95 7.58 15.15
N LEU A 129 17.41 7.80 13.91
CA LEU A 129 16.53 7.98 12.77
C LEU A 129 15.84 6.67 12.35
N ARG A 130 16.54 5.53 12.44
CA ARG A 130 15.93 4.19 12.31
C ARG A 130 14.77 4.02 13.27
N GLU A 131 14.99 4.37 14.53
CA GLU A 131 13.93 4.32 15.52
C GLU A 131 12.85 5.37 15.26
N LYS A 132 13.14 6.57 14.77
CA LYS A 132 12.08 7.57 14.48
C LYS A 132 11.14 7.09 13.36
N TYR A 133 11.69 6.60 12.25
CA TYR A 133 10.90 6.31 11.04
C TYR A 133 10.51 4.82 10.89
N GLY A 134 11.20 3.90 11.55
CA GLY A 134 11.04 2.45 11.33
C GLY A 134 11.75 1.94 10.07
N TYR A 135 12.71 2.72 9.56
CA TYR A 135 13.65 2.38 8.48
C TYR A 135 14.85 3.34 8.52
N ASN A 136 15.93 3.01 7.83
CA ASN A 136 17.19 3.74 7.82
C ASN A 136 17.15 5.03 6.99
N SER A 137 16.46 6.06 7.50
CA SER A 137 16.34 7.33 6.78
C SER A 137 17.67 8.05 6.60
N PHE A 138 18.65 7.83 7.49
CA PHE A 138 19.99 8.39 7.33
C PHE A 138 20.66 7.85 6.06
N LEU A 139 20.59 6.53 5.84
CA LEU A 139 21.07 5.93 4.61
C LEU A 139 20.27 6.42 3.39
N SER A 140 18.95 6.60 3.54
CA SER A 140 18.11 7.19 2.49
C SER A 140 18.65 8.56 2.04
N ASP A 141 19.10 9.43 2.94
CA ASP A 141 19.63 10.74 2.57
C ASP A 141 20.93 10.64 1.72
N LYS A 142 21.64 9.50 1.81
CA LYS A 142 22.84 9.18 1.01
C LYS A 142 22.54 8.42 -0.28
N ILE A 143 21.27 8.11 -0.55
CA ILE A 143 20.81 7.44 -1.76
C ILE A 143 20.15 8.46 -2.67
N SER A 144 20.52 8.45 -3.94
CA SER A 144 19.99 9.40 -4.92
C SER A 144 18.45 9.38 -4.99
N LEU A 145 17.84 10.55 -5.18
CA LEU A 145 16.44 10.71 -5.49
C LEU A 145 16.08 10.14 -6.88
N ASP A 146 17.05 10.04 -7.79
CA ASP A 146 16.91 9.49 -9.15
C ASP A 146 17.57 8.12 -9.31
N ARG A 147 17.74 7.35 -8.22
CA ARG A 147 18.37 6.03 -8.33
C ARG A 147 17.62 5.14 -9.32
N SER A 148 18.36 4.36 -10.11
CA SER A 148 17.73 3.33 -10.96
C SER A 148 17.29 2.13 -10.13
N ILE A 149 16.22 1.46 -10.54
CA ILE A 149 15.71 0.22 -9.93
C ILE A 149 15.53 -0.88 -11.00
N PRO A 150 15.63 -2.17 -10.64
CA PRO A 150 15.51 -3.27 -11.58
C PRO A 150 14.07 -3.43 -12.11
N ASP A 151 13.94 -3.90 -13.36
CA ASP A 151 12.65 -4.25 -13.95
C ASP A 151 12.33 -5.73 -13.76
N TYR A 152 11.55 -6.03 -12.73
CA TYR A 152 11.09 -7.37 -12.36
C TYR A 152 9.80 -7.83 -13.06
N ARG A 153 9.30 -7.08 -14.04
CA ARG A 153 8.09 -7.49 -14.77
C ARG A 153 8.33 -8.79 -15.56
N PRO A 154 7.29 -9.63 -15.71
CA PRO A 154 7.34 -10.79 -16.61
C PRO A 154 7.80 -10.42 -18.02
N SER A 155 8.47 -11.36 -18.71
CA SER A 155 9.05 -11.12 -20.04
C SER A 155 8.02 -10.68 -21.09
N LYS A 156 6.78 -11.17 -20.98
CA LYS A 156 5.65 -10.78 -21.85
C LYS A 156 5.23 -9.32 -21.62
N CYS A 157 5.28 -8.83 -20.39
CA CYS A 157 4.98 -7.42 -20.06
C CYS A 157 5.99 -6.46 -20.70
N LYS A 158 7.28 -6.84 -20.75
CA LYS A 158 8.35 -6.02 -21.34
C LYS A 158 8.19 -5.82 -22.85
N LYS A 159 7.42 -6.70 -23.51
CA LYS A 159 7.13 -6.66 -24.95
C LYS A 159 5.71 -6.16 -25.24
N ALA A 160 4.93 -5.83 -24.21
CA ALA A 160 3.55 -5.39 -24.38
C ALA A 160 3.51 -3.97 -24.95
N PHE A 161 2.54 -3.74 -25.83
CA PHE A 161 2.25 -2.43 -26.40
C PHE A 161 0.93 -1.92 -25.84
N TYR A 162 0.92 -0.66 -25.42
CA TYR A 162 -0.28 0.01 -24.92
C TYR A 162 -0.62 1.17 -25.85
N SER A 163 -1.91 1.51 -25.95
CA SER A 163 -2.36 2.68 -26.70
C SER A 163 -1.70 3.95 -26.13
N ARG A 164 -1.44 4.94 -26.99
CA ARG A 164 -1.06 6.29 -26.54
C ARG A 164 -2.25 7.10 -26.04
N ASP A 165 -3.44 6.76 -26.53
CA ASP A 165 -4.69 7.34 -26.04
C ASP A 165 -5.12 6.58 -24.78
N LEU A 166 -4.61 7.03 -23.64
CA LEU A 166 -4.95 6.54 -22.30
C LEU A 166 -5.33 7.74 -21.42
N PRO A 167 -6.21 7.53 -20.41
CA PRO A 167 -6.64 8.61 -19.53
C PRO A 167 -5.47 9.15 -18.69
N GLN A 168 -5.53 10.44 -18.36
CA GLN A 168 -4.51 11.05 -17.50
C GLN A 168 -4.74 10.69 -16.02
N ILE A 169 -3.64 10.51 -15.28
CA ILE A 169 -3.63 10.15 -13.86
C ILE A 169 -3.18 11.31 -12.97
N SER A 170 -3.93 11.54 -11.88
CA SER A 170 -3.46 12.31 -10.71
C SER A 170 -2.90 11.34 -9.67
N ILE A 171 -1.61 11.48 -9.34
CA ILE A 171 -0.95 10.66 -8.31
C ILE A 171 -1.07 11.37 -6.96
N ILE A 172 -1.58 10.69 -5.94
CA ILE A 172 -1.84 11.25 -4.61
C ILE A 172 -0.97 10.52 -3.59
N PHE A 173 -0.04 11.24 -2.97
CA PHE A 173 0.74 10.77 -1.84
C PHE A 173 0.19 11.35 -0.54
N ILE A 174 -0.04 10.50 0.45
CA ILE A 174 -0.43 10.93 1.80
C ILE A 174 0.76 10.70 2.71
N PHE A 175 1.09 11.70 3.53
CA PHE A 175 2.20 11.59 4.46
C PHE A 175 1.92 12.30 5.78
N VAL A 176 2.65 11.85 6.79
CA VAL A 176 2.79 12.53 8.06
C VAL A 176 4.13 12.18 8.66
N ASN A 177 4.95 13.20 8.91
CA ASN A 177 6.30 13.04 9.47
C ASN A 177 7.13 11.99 8.73
N GLU A 178 7.04 11.98 7.40
CA GLU A 178 7.84 11.12 6.55
C GLU A 178 9.22 11.74 6.30
N ALA A 179 10.26 10.93 6.10
CA ALA A 179 11.59 11.46 5.79
C ALA A 179 11.58 12.21 4.45
N LEU A 180 12.20 13.39 4.40
CA LEU A 180 12.21 14.26 3.22
C LEU A 180 12.80 13.55 1.98
N SER A 181 13.93 12.84 2.14
CA SER A 181 14.55 12.07 1.05
C SER A 181 13.63 11.01 0.47
N VAL A 182 12.80 10.38 1.31
CA VAL A 182 11.89 9.31 0.90
C VAL A 182 10.71 9.86 0.11
N ILE A 183 10.04 10.91 0.59
CA ILE A 183 8.94 11.55 -0.16
C ILE A 183 9.44 12.07 -1.50
N LEU A 184 10.59 12.75 -1.51
CA LEU A 184 11.14 13.29 -2.75
C LEU A 184 11.55 12.18 -3.71
N ARG A 185 12.07 11.04 -3.24
CA ARG A 185 12.36 9.89 -4.11
C ARG A 185 11.09 9.28 -4.70
N SER A 186 9.98 9.24 -3.94
CA SER A 186 8.66 8.84 -4.49
C SER A 186 8.18 9.80 -5.57
N VAL A 187 8.32 11.11 -5.36
CA VAL A 187 7.99 12.12 -6.38
C VAL A 187 8.87 11.97 -7.62
N HIS A 188 10.18 11.87 -7.45
CA HIS A 188 11.14 11.72 -8.56
C HIS A 188 10.83 10.46 -9.37
N SER A 189 10.68 9.30 -8.71
CA SER A 189 10.36 8.05 -9.42
C SER A 189 9.01 8.11 -10.13
N ALA A 190 7.98 8.75 -9.55
CA ALA A 190 6.70 8.95 -10.23
C ALA A 190 6.83 9.78 -11.51
N VAL A 191 7.57 10.90 -11.46
CA VAL A 191 7.83 11.75 -12.64
C VAL A 191 8.70 11.02 -13.67
N ASN A 192 9.77 10.36 -13.23
CA ASN A 192 10.73 9.70 -14.11
C ASN A 192 10.13 8.48 -14.84
N HIS A 193 9.14 7.81 -14.23
CA HIS A 193 8.60 6.55 -14.74
C HIS A 193 7.14 6.61 -15.22
N THR A 194 6.55 7.82 -15.28
CA THR A 194 5.23 8.03 -15.85
C THR A 194 5.34 8.92 -17.10
N PRO A 195 4.86 8.49 -18.28
CA PRO A 195 4.90 9.31 -19.47
C PRO A 195 4.23 10.68 -19.26
N ALA A 196 4.87 11.76 -19.70
CA ALA A 196 4.43 13.13 -19.43
C ALA A 196 3.00 13.45 -19.93
N HIS A 197 2.54 12.79 -21.00
CA HIS A 197 1.18 12.96 -21.51
C HIS A 197 0.12 12.26 -20.64
N LEU A 198 0.52 11.29 -19.83
CA LEU A 198 -0.36 10.55 -18.91
C LEU A 198 -0.36 11.17 -17.49
N LEU A 199 0.74 11.76 -17.04
CA LEU A 199 0.81 12.38 -15.72
C LEU A 199 0.11 13.74 -15.70
N LYS A 200 -1.07 13.81 -15.07
CA LYS A 200 -1.81 15.07 -14.93
C LYS A 200 -1.18 16.00 -13.89
N GLU A 201 -0.94 15.45 -12.72
CA GLU A 201 -0.47 16.17 -11.53
C GLU A 201 -0.04 15.18 -10.44
N ILE A 202 0.77 15.66 -9.50
CA ILE A 202 1.08 14.97 -8.26
C ILE A 202 0.55 15.80 -7.09
N ILE A 203 -0.19 15.18 -6.17
CA ILE A 203 -0.79 15.80 -5.01
C ILE A 203 -0.14 15.23 -3.76
N LEU A 204 0.51 16.08 -2.99
CA LEU A 204 1.12 15.76 -1.71
C LEU A 204 0.18 16.22 -0.59
N VAL A 205 -0.44 15.28 0.11
CA VAL A 205 -1.34 15.55 1.23
C VAL A 205 -0.60 15.41 2.55
N ASP A 206 -0.27 16.54 3.16
CA ASP A 206 0.31 16.65 4.50
C ASP A 206 -0.80 16.51 5.55
N ASP A 207 -0.86 15.35 6.21
CA ASP A 207 -1.80 15.08 7.31
C ASP A 207 -1.28 15.68 8.63
N ASN A 208 -1.04 17.00 8.61
CA ASN A 208 -0.60 17.82 9.74
C ASN A 208 0.72 17.35 10.38
N SER A 209 1.77 17.20 9.57
CA SER A 209 3.14 16.93 10.04
C SER A 209 3.68 18.05 10.94
N ASP A 210 4.51 17.72 11.92
CA ASP A 210 5.25 18.68 12.75
C ASP A 210 6.72 18.84 12.30
N ASP A 211 7.21 17.94 11.43
CA ASP A 211 8.57 18.04 10.88
C ASP A 211 8.73 19.30 10.01
N VAL A 212 9.65 20.17 10.41
CA VAL A 212 9.93 21.46 9.75
C VAL A 212 10.43 21.29 8.31
N GLN A 213 11.07 20.17 7.98
CA GLN A 213 11.56 19.88 6.63
C GLN A 213 10.41 19.70 5.64
N LEU A 214 9.24 19.23 6.12
CA LEU A 214 8.05 18.98 5.32
C LEU A 214 7.18 20.23 5.11
N LYS A 215 7.58 21.37 5.68
CA LYS A 215 6.91 22.65 5.51
C LYS A 215 7.51 23.42 4.34
N ARG A 216 8.19 24.52 4.63
CA ARG A 216 8.79 25.40 3.61
C ARG A 216 9.84 24.71 2.74
N PRO A 217 10.76 23.86 3.27
CA PRO A 217 11.80 23.25 2.43
C PRO A 217 11.22 22.34 1.33
N LEU A 218 10.27 21.46 1.68
CA LEU A 218 9.55 20.63 0.71
C LEU A 218 8.84 21.50 -0.34
N GLU A 219 8.10 22.51 0.08
CA GLU A 219 7.33 23.40 -0.81
C GLU A 219 8.24 24.15 -1.79
N GLU A 220 9.34 24.74 -1.31
CA GLU A 220 10.30 25.41 -2.17
C GLU A 220 10.95 24.46 -3.17
N TYR A 221 11.29 23.24 -2.74
CA TYR A 221 11.90 22.24 -3.61
C TYR A 221 10.96 21.87 -4.76
N VAL A 222 9.72 21.45 -4.45
CA VAL A 222 8.78 20.98 -5.49
C VAL A 222 8.35 22.11 -6.42
N ASN A 223 8.16 23.33 -5.92
CA ASN A 223 7.77 24.48 -6.74
C ASN A 223 8.88 24.88 -7.73
N LYS A 224 10.15 24.79 -7.32
CA LYS A 224 11.29 25.11 -8.19
C LYS A 224 11.60 23.96 -9.16
N ARG A 225 11.52 22.70 -8.71
CA ARG A 225 11.89 21.51 -9.50
C ARG A 225 10.81 21.06 -10.48
N TYR A 226 9.53 21.22 -10.11
CA TYR A 226 8.37 20.71 -10.83
C TYR A 226 7.25 21.77 -10.93
N PRO A 227 7.53 22.94 -11.54
CA PRO A 227 6.61 24.07 -11.54
C PRO A 227 5.25 23.71 -12.16
N GLY A 228 4.18 23.88 -11.38
CA GLY A 228 2.79 23.63 -11.81
C GLY A 228 2.36 22.17 -11.85
N LEU A 229 3.28 21.21 -11.70
CA LEU A 229 2.98 19.77 -11.71
C LEU A 229 2.56 19.25 -10.33
N ILE A 230 3.14 19.82 -9.27
CA ILE A 230 2.96 19.34 -7.89
C ILE A 230 2.08 20.31 -7.10
N LYS A 231 1.09 19.77 -6.39
CA LYS A 231 0.21 20.50 -5.47
C LYS A 231 0.41 19.97 -4.05
N ILE A 232 0.58 20.86 -3.08
CA ILE A 232 0.60 20.49 -1.66
C ILE A 232 -0.74 20.86 -1.02
N VAL A 233 -1.39 19.87 -0.42
CA VAL A 233 -2.59 20.04 0.41
C VAL A 233 -2.19 19.84 1.87
N ARG A 234 -2.56 20.76 2.76
CA ARG A 234 -2.25 20.66 4.19
C ARG A 234 -3.52 20.61 5.02
N ASN A 235 -3.68 19.53 5.77
CA ASN A 235 -4.76 19.42 6.74
C ASN A 235 -4.48 20.34 7.94
N GLN A 236 -5.53 20.96 8.48
CA GLN A 236 -5.43 21.87 9.63
C GLN A 236 -5.26 21.13 10.96
N LYS A 237 -5.59 19.84 10.99
CA LYS A 237 -5.43 18.93 12.12
C LYS A 237 -5.08 17.54 11.61
N ARG A 238 -4.70 16.64 12.51
CA ARG A 238 -4.44 15.24 12.16
C ARG A 238 -5.76 14.55 11.85
N GLU A 239 -6.00 14.25 10.58
CA GLU A 239 -7.23 13.61 10.11
C GLU A 239 -7.09 12.09 10.03
N GLY A 240 -5.89 11.56 9.80
CA GLY A 240 -5.63 10.14 9.54
C GLY A 240 -5.66 9.80 8.05
N LEU A 241 -5.13 8.62 7.72
CA LEU A 241 -4.87 8.16 6.34
C LEU A 241 -6.12 8.29 5.43
N ILE A 242 -7.26 7.91 6.00
CA ILE A 242 -8.54 7.76 5.28
C ILE A 242 -9.08 9.11 4.80
N ARG A 243 -9.17 10.07 5.73
CA ARG A 243 -9.66 11.42 5.43
C ARG A 243 -8.64 12.20 4.61
N ALA A 244 -7.34 12.01 4.83
CA ALA A 244 -6.31 12.60 3.99
C ALA A 244 -6.37 12.12 2.53
N ARG A 245 -6.66 10.83 2.27
CA ARG A 245 -6.95 10.33 0.91
C ARG A 245 -8.13 11.06 0.26
N ILE A 246 -9.19 11.30 1.03
CA ILE A 246 -10.38 12.03 0.56
C ILE A 246 -10.03 13.48 0.21
N GLU A 247 -9.21 14.17 1.02
CA GLU A 247 -8.76 15.54 0.70
C GLU A 247 -7.92 15.59 -0.58
N GLY A 248 -7.05 14.60 -0.81
CA GLY A 248 -6.32 14.48 -2.08
C GLY A 248 -7.25 14.27 -3.27
N TRP A 249 -8.27 13.42 -3.14
CA TRP A 249 -9.26 13.18 -4.19
C TRP A 249 -10.06 14.44 -4.55
N LYS A 250 -10.45 15.26 -3.57
CA LYS A 250 -11.24 16.48 -3.78
C LYS A 250 -10.54 17.47 -4.72
N VAL A 251 -9.22 17.60 -4.61
CA VAL A 251 -8.43 18.55 -5.42
C VAL A 251 -7.91 17.95 -6.73
N ALA A 252 -7.99 16.63 -6.89
CA ALA A 252 -7.56 15.92 -8.09
C ALA A 252 -8.47 16.24 -9.28
N THR A 253 -7.85 16.39 -10.45
CA THR A 253 -8.46 16.81 -11.72
C THR A 253 -8.24 15.82 -12.86
N GLY A 254 -7.40 14.79 -12.66
CA GLY A 254 -7.23 13.69 -13.61
C GLY A 254 -8.46 12.78 -13.65
N GLU A 255 -8.66 12.12 -14.78
CA GLU A 255 -9.75 11.14 -14.96
C GLU A 255 -9.53 9.91 -14.07
N VAL A 256 -8.27 9.54 -13.85
CA VAL A 256 -7.85 8.47 -12.97
C VAL A 256 -7.10 9.04 -11.77
N THR A 257 -7.35 8.49 -10.58
CA THR A 257 -6.61 8.81 -9.36
C THR A 257 -5.84 7.58 -8.87
N GLY A 258 -4.54 7.75 -8.62
CA GLY A 258 -3.70 6.73 -8.00
C GLY A 258 -3.30 7.16 -6.60
N PHE A 259 -3.66 6.38 -5.60
CA PHE A 259 -3.31 6.63 -4.20
C PHE A 259 -2.12 5.78 -3.83
N PHE A 260 -1.09 6.38 -3.23
CA PHE A 260 0.13 5.72 -2.83
C PHE A 260 0.59 6.22 -1.46
N ASP A 261 1.22 5.33 -0.70
CA ASP A 261 2.04 5.74 0.44
C ASP A 261 3.21 6.62 -0.03
N ALA A 262 3.68 7.52 0.82
CA ALA A 262 4.76 8.47 0.47
C ALA A 262 6.18 7.86 0.51
N HIS A 263 6.29 6.54 0.59
CA HIS A 263 7.53 5.78 0.70
C HIS A 263 7.55 4.62 -0.29
N VAL A 264 7.37 4.98 -1.57
CA VAL A 264 7.35 4.07 -2.71
C VAL A 264 8.33 4.48 -3.80
N GLU A 265 8.72 3.54 -4.65
CA GLU A 265 9.49 3.80 -5.88
C GLU A 265 8.82 3.11 -7.07
N PHE A 266 8.50 3.88 -8.10
CA PHE A 266 7.79 3.39 -9.29
C PHE A 266 8.75 2.71 -10.27
N THR A 267 8.34 1.58 -10.85
CA THR A 267 9.13 0.92 -11.90
C THR A 267 8.81 1.49 -13.28
N PRO A 268 9.74 1.40 -14.27
CA PRO A 268 9.46 1.81 -15.64
C PRO A 268 8.20 1.14 -16.21
N ALA A 269 7.36 1.94 -16.87
CA ALA A 269 6.15 1.50 -17.55
C ALA A 269 5.14 0.78 -16.63
N TRP A 270 4.99 1.29 -15.41
CA TRP A 270 3.96 0.84 -14.46
C TRP A 270 2.56 1.40 -14.81
N ALA A 271 2.49 2.61 -15.36
CA ALA A 271 1.23 3.35 -15.49
C ALA A 271 0.36 2.86 -16.65
N GLU A 272 0.97 2.52 -17.79
CA GLU A 272 0.29 2.12 -19.01
C GLU A 272 -0.59 0.86 -18.84
N PRO A 273 -0.11 -0.25 -18.23
CA PRO A 273 -0.99 -1.40 -17.95
C PRO A 273 -2.16 -1.03 -17.03
N VAL A 274 -1.92 -0.21 -16.01
CA VAL A 274 -2.97 0.25 -15.09
C VAL A 274 -4.05 1.04 -15.83
N LEU A 275 -3.65 2.05 -16.59
CA LEU A 275 -4.56 2.95 -17.28
C LEU A 275 -5.31 2.25 -18.41
N SER A 276 -4.66 1.31 -19.11
CA SER A 276 -5.32 0.46 -20.10
C SER A 276 -6.44 -0.36 -19.47
N ARG A 277 -6.18 -1.00 -18.33
CA ARG A 277 -7.19 -1.80 -17.63
C ARG A 277 -8.36 -0.97 -17.10
N ILE A 278 -8.12 0.25 -16.65
CA ILE A 278 -9.20 1.15 -16.21
C ILE A 278 -10.00 1.67 -17.42
N LYS A 279 -9.34 1.97 -18.54
CA LYS A 279 -10.03 2.40 -19.78
C LYS A 279 -10.97 1.33 -20.33
N GLU A 280 -10.58 0.06 -20.25
CA GLU A 280 -11.45 -1.07 -20.64
C GLU A 280 -12.72 -1.18 -19.78
N ASN A 281 -12.61 -0.89 -18.48
CA ASN A 281 -13.73 -0.90 -17.55
C ASN A 281 -13.47 0.06 -16.39
N HIS A 282 -14.15 1.20 -16.40
CA HIS A 282 -13.99 2.27 -15.40
C HIS A 282 -14.39 1.84 -13.98
N LYS A 283 -15.12 0.73 -13.82
CA LYS A 283 -15.53 0.16 -12.51
C LYS A 283 -14.51 -0.80 -11.90
N ARG A 284 -13.31 -0.88 -12.48
CA ARG A 284 -12.20 -1.67 -11.98
C ARG A 284 -11.29 -0.83 -11.09
N ILE A 285 -10.93 -1.38 -9.92
CA ILE A 285 -9.80 -0.89 -9.13
C ILE A 285 -8.60 -1.79 -9.44
N THR A 286 -7.50 -1.18 -9.85
CA THR A 286 -6.26 -1.90 -10.18
C THR A 286 -5.21 -1.63 -9.12
N LEU A 287 -4.47 -2.68 -8.78
CA LEU A 287 -3.35 -2.64 -7.84
C LEU A 287 -2.07 -2.99 -8.61
N PRO A 288 -1.00 -2.20 -8.50
CA PRO A 288 0.32 -2.68 -8.92
C PRO A 288 0.73 -3.87 -8.05
N SER A 289 1.54 -4.77 -8.60
CA SER A 289 2.31 -5.70 -7.77
C SER A 289 3.31 -4.91 -6.93
N ILE A 290 3.37 -5.25 -5.63
CA ILE A 290 4.20 -4.54 -4.67
C ILE A 290 5.49 -5.31 -4.46
N ASP A 291 6.62 -4.65 -4.73
CA ASP A 291 7.95 -5.14 -4.37
C ASP A 291 8.39 -4.55 -3.04
N ASN A 292 9.35 -5.19 -2.38
CA ASN A 292 9.87 -4.75 -1.09
C ASN A 292 11.10 -3.87 -1.26
N ILE A 293 11.18 -2.77 -0.52
CA ILE A 293 12.41 -2.03 -0.27
C ILE A 293 12.79 -2.31 1.17
N LYS A 294 13.91 -3.00 1.38
CA LYS A 294 14.39 -3.33 2.72
C LYS A 294 14.65 -2.06 3.53
N ASP A 295 14.12 -2.03 4.74
CA ASP A 295 14.17 -0.87 5.64
C ASP A 295 15.60 -0.48 6.05
N GLU A 296 16.51 -1.45 6.15
CA GLU A 296 17.89 -1.21 6.58
C GLU A 296 18.86 -0.83 5.46
N THR A 297 18.76 -1.50 4.31
CA THR A 297 19.74 -1.39 3.21
C THR A 297 19.19 -0.70 1.96
N PHE A 298 17.88 -0.44 1.90
CA PHE A 298 17.17 0.05 0.71
C PHE A 298 17.32 -0.84 -0.53
N GLU A 299 17.73 -2.09 -0.35
CA GLU A 299 17.73 -3.12 -1.39
C GLU A 299 16.30 -3.35 -1.88
N LEU A 300 16.13 -3.43 -3.20
CA LEU A 300 14.86 -3.79 -3.82
C LEU A 300 14.78 -5.31 -3.97
N GLU A 301 13.79 -5.90 -3.33
CA GLU A 301 13.51 -7.33 -3.35
C GLU A 301 12.20 -7.60 -4.09
N ARG A 302 12.27 -8.46 -5.12
CA ARG A 302 11.10 -8.88 -5.88
C ARG A 302 10.18 -9.71 -5.00
N TYR A 303 8.91 -9.32 -4.89
CA TYR A 303 7.87 -10.18 -4.33
C TYR A 303 7.19 -11.00 -5.42
N GLU A 304 6.82 -12.23 -5.07
CA GLU A 304 6.09 -13.10 -5.98
C GLU A 304 4.67 -12.61 -6.23
N ASN A 305 4.17 -12.92 -7.42
CA ASN A 305 2.83 -12.53 -7.83
C ASN A 305 1.78 -13.17 -6.91
N SER A 306 1.00 -12.34 -6.24
CA SER A 306 0.05 -12.75 -5.21
C SER A 306 -1.27 -12.00 -5.36
N GLY A 307 -2.36 -12.64 -4.95
CA GLY A 307 -3.61 -11.94 -4.64
C GLY A 307 -3.55 -11.35 -3.22
N HIS A 308 -4.56 -10.58 -2.85
CA HIS A 308 -4.72 -10.03 -1.50
C HIS A 308 -6.03 -10.49 -0.87
N GLY A 309 -5.92 -11.08 0.32
CA GLY A 309 -7.04 -11.52 1.14
C GLY A 309 -7.01 -10.87 2.52
N PHE A 310 -7.80 -11.41 3.45
CA PHE A 310 -7.83 -10.96 4.83
C PHE A 310 -8.28 -12.05 5.80
N ASN A 311 -7.89 -11.90 7.06
CA ASN A 311 -8.40 -12.71 8.16
C ASN A 311 -9.68 -12.13 8.79
N TRP A 312 -10.34 -12.85 9.69
CA TRP A 312 -11.55 -12.35 10.35
C TRP A 312 -11.33 -11.19 11.34
N GLU A 313 -10.08 -10.86 11.67
CA GLU A 313 -9.76 -9.60 12.37
C GLU A 313 -9.70 -8.40 11.41
N LEU A 314 -9.83 -8.67 10.10
CA LEU A 314 -9.69 -7.76 8.97
C LEU A 314 -8.27 -7.24 8.76
N TRP A 315 -7.27 -8.06 9.11
CA TRP A 315 -5.90 -7.85 8.69
C TRP A 315 -5.70 -8.35 7.27
N CYS A 316 -5.09 -7.51 6.43
CA CYS A 316 -4.72 -7.87 5.06
C CYS A 316 -3.62 -8.93 5.07
N MET A 317 -3.66 -9.84 4.10
CA MET A 317 -2.64 -10.85 3.87
C MET A 317 -2.44 -11.09 2.37
N TYR A 318 -1.25 -11.54 2.00
CA TYR A 318 -1.03 -12.10 0.67
C TYR A 318 -1.65 -13.49 0.61
N ILE A 319 -2.32 -13.79 -0.51
CA ILE A 319 -2.89 -15.10 -0.80
C ILE A 319 -2.38 -15.58 -2.15
N SER A 320 -2.37 -16.90 -2.35
CA SER A 320 -2.10 -17.47 -3.67
C SER A 320 -3.09 -16.92 -4.70
N PRO A 321 -2.65 -16.65 -5.94
CA PRO A 321 -3.55 -16.37 -7.05
C PRO A 321 -4.63 -17.47 -7.18
N PRO A 322 -5.83 -17.13 -7.68
CA PRO A 322 -6.89 -18.12 -7.91
C PRO A 322 -6.39 -19.29 -8.75
N LYS A 323 -6.92 -20.49 -8.50
CA LYS A 323 -6.53 -21.70 -9.24
C LYS A 323 -6.56 -21.51 -10.76
N GLN A 324 -7.59 -20.83 -11.29
CA GLN A 324 -7.71 -20.52 -12.72
C GLN A 324 -6.47 -19.80 -13.28
N TRP A 325 -5.90 -18.85 -12.54
CA TRP A 325 -4.71 -18.11 -12.99
C TRP A 325 -3.49 -19.04 -13.12
N TRP A 326 -3.36 -20.02 -12.22
CA TRP A 326 -2.33 -21.06 -12.32
C TRP A 326 -2.57 -22.01 -13.48
N ASP A 327 -3.82 -22.42 -13.71
CA ASP A 327 -4.21 -23.30 -14.81
C ASP A 327 -3.94 -22.64 -16.19
N GLU A 328 -4.08 -21.31 -16.29
CA GLU A 328 -3.77 -20.54 -17.50
C GLU A 328 -2.25 -20.37 -17.75
N GLY A 329 -1.43 -20.38 -16.68
CA GLY A 329 0.03 -20.36 -16.76
C GLY A 329 0.67 -19.03 -17.22
N ASP A 330 -0.11 -18.00 -17.53
CA ASP A 330 0.39 -16.69 -17.93
C ASP A 330 0.70 -15.80 -16.72
N THR A 331 1.97 -15.79 -16.30
CA THR A 331 2.45 -14.98 -15.17
C THR A 331 2.31 -13.46 -15.37
N SER A 332 1.97 -12.99 -16.58
CA SER A 332 1.67 -11.58 -16.87
C SER A 332 0.20 -11.20 -16.72
N ALA A 333 -0.70 -12.20 -16.65
CA ALA A 333 -2.13 -11.96 -16.60
C ALA A 333 -2.56 -11.27 -15.29
N PRO A 334 -3.58 -10.39 -15.33
CA PRO A 334 -4.18 -9.81 -14.12
C PRO A 334 -4.64 -10.89 -13.13
N ILE A 335 -4.41 -10.65 -11.85
CA ILE A 335 -4.83 -11.54 -10.76
C ILE A 335 -6.06 -10.94 -10.11
N ARG A 336 -7.20 -11.62 -10.23
CA ARG A 336 -8.41 -11.24 -9.49
C ARG A 336 -8.16 -11.37 -7.98
N THR A 337 -8.50 -10.33 -7.22
CA THR A 337 -8.16 -10.25 -5.79
C THR A 337 -9.39 -9.92 -4.93
N PRO A 338 -9.63 -10.63 -3.81
CA PRO A 338 -10.73 -10.32 -2.89
C PRO A 338 -10.63 -8.94 -2.24
N ALA A 339 -9.42 -8.56 -1.84
CA ALA A 339 -9.15 -7.29 -1.18
C ALA A 339 -7.95 -6.58 -1.81
N MET A 340 -7.49 -5.52 -1.15
CA MET A 340 -6.28 -4.79 -1.50
C MET A 340 -5.37 -4.62 -0.29
N ILE A 341 -4.07 -4.64 -0.56
CA ILE A 341 -3.10 -4.11 0.39
C ILE A 341 -3.23 -2.59 0.46
N GLY A 342 -3.14 -2.05 1.68
CA GLY A 342 -3.43 -0.63 1.93
C GLY A 342 -2.44 0.36 1.32
N CYS A 343 -1.27 -0.06 0.81
CA CYS A 343 -0.21 0.86 0.38
C CYS A 343 -0.48 1.57 -0.96
N SER A 344 -1.27 0.96 -1.86
CA SER A 344 -1.64 1.63 -3.11
C SER A 344 -2.88 1.05 -3.79
N PHE A 345 -3.56 1.91 -4.56
CA PHE A 345 -4.59 1.51 -5.52
C PHE A 345 -4.82 2.60 -6.54
N VAL A 346 -5.28 2.21 -7.73
CA VAL A 346 -5.60 3.14 -8.82
C VAL A 346 -7.03 2.90 -9.31
N VAL A 347 -7.78 3.97 -9.48
CA VAL A 347 -9.23 3.93 -9.75
C VAL A 347 -9.67 5.13 -10.59
N ASN A 348 -10.69 4.94 -11.42
CA ASN A 348 -11.37 6.06 -12.07
C ASN A 348 -11.96 7.01 -11.00
N ARG A 349 -11.70 8.31 -11.15
CA ARG A 349 -12.00 9.33 -10.13
C ARG A 349 -13.50 9.43 -9.83
N GLU A 350 -14.33 9.43 -10.87
CA GLU A 350 -15.78 9.56 -10.74
C GLU A 350 -16.38 8.30 -10.12
N TYR A 351 -15.96 7.12 -10.59
CA TYR A 351 -16.39 5.85 -10.01
C TYR A 351 -16.04 5.74 -8.51
N PHE A 352 -14.86 6.21 -8.10
CA PHE A 352 -14.52 6.23 -6.66
C PHE A 352 -15.47 7.14 -5.85
N GLY A 353 -15.91 8.26 -6.43
CA GLY A 353 -16.94 9.12 -5.88
C GLY A 353 -18.31 8.43 -5.79
N GLU A 354 -18.74 7.73 -6.84
CA GLU A 354 -20.00 6.95 -6.88
C GLU A 354 -20.03 5.87 -5.79
N LEU A 355 -18.89 5.20 -5.60
CA LEU A 355 -18.71 4.22 -4.53
C LEU A 355 -18.81 4.86 -3.13
N GLY A 356 -18.77 6.18 -2.99
CA GLY A 356 -18.77 6.86 -1.70
C GLY A 356 -17.41 6.90 -1.02
N LEU A 357 -16.32 6.98 -1.80
CA LEU A 357 -14.93 7.14 -1.35
C LEU A 357 -14.53 6.10 -0.29
N LEU A 358 -13.71 6.46 0.70
CA LEU A 358 -13.49 5.65 1.91
C LEU A 358 -14.49 6.04 3.01
N ASP A 359 -14.71 5.15 3.97
CA ASP A 359 -15.55 5.47 5.14
C ASP A 359 -14.86 6.51 6.05
N ALA A 360 -15.25 7.78 5.91
CA ALA A 360 -14.71 8.89 6.69
C ALA A 360 -14.97 8.77 8.22
N GLY A 361 -15.84 7.85 8.67
CA GLY A 361 -16.07 7.58 10.08
C GLY A 361 -15.05 6.62 10.72
N MET A 362 -14.13 6.05 9.93
CA MET A 362 -13.00 5.27 10.42
C MET A 362 -11.87 6.16 10.94
N ASP A 363 -11.12 5.68 11.93
CA ASP A 363 -10.07 6.44 12.58
C ASP A 363 -8.68 5.92 12.26
N VAL A 364 -7.75 6.87 12.06
CA VAL A 364 -6.30 6.68 11.96
C VAL A 364 -5.85 5.71 10.85
N TYR A 365 -6.01 4.40 11.07
CA TYR A 365 -5.47 3.33 10.23
C TYR A 365 -6.19 1.99 10.48
N GLY A 366 -6.38 1.19 9.42
CA GLY A 366 -6.74 -0.21 9.50
C GLY A 366 -8.20 -0.47 9.14
N GLY A 367 -8.41 -1.50 8.33
CA GLY A 367 -9.74 -1.96 7.88
C GLY A 367 -10.26 -1.24 6.64
N GLU A 368 -9.76 -0.06 6.28
CA GLU A 368 -10.28 0.74 5.16
C GLU A 368 -10.03 0.08 3.81
N ASN A 369 -8.90 -0.59 3.67
CA ASN A 369 -8.49 -1.32 2.48
C ASN A 369 -9.36 -2.58 2.29
N ILE A 370 -9.73 -3.25 3.39
CA ILE A 370 -10.61 -4.41 3.38
C ILE A 370 -12.06 -3.99 3.10
N GLU A 371 -12.51 -2.91 3.74
CA GLU A 371 -13.84 -2.32 3.50
C GLU A 371 -14.05 -1.96 2.03
N LEU A 372 -13.07 -1.27 1.43
CA LEU A 372 -13.15 -0.91 0.01
C LEU A 372 -13.19 -2.17 -0.86
N GLY A 373 -12.37 -3.18 -0.55
CA GLY A 373 -12.34 -4.44 -1.29
C GLY A 373 -13.68 -5.17 -1.30
N ILE A 374 -14.26 -5.35 -0.11
CA ILE A 374 -15.59 -5.96 0.03
C ILE A 374 -16.63 -5.14 -0.73
N ARG A 375 -16.68 -3.82 -0.51
CA ARG A 375 -17.67 -2.95 -1.14
C ARG A 375 -17.60 -2.97 -2.66
N VAL A 376 -16.41 -2.89 -3.25
CA VAL A 376 -16.23 -2.88 -4.72
C VAL A 376 -16.87 -4.12 -5.33
N TRP A 377 -16.57 -5.30 -4.78
CA TRP A 377 -17.14 -6.56 -5.27
C TRP A 377 -18.64 -6.67 -5.05
N LEU A 378 -19.12 -6.31 -3.86
CA LEU A 378 -20.55 -6.37 -3.55
C LEU A 378 -21.37 -5.42 -4.42
N CYS A 379 -20.83 -4.27 -4.79
CA CYS A 379 -21.54 -3.20 -5.50
C CYS A 379 -21.26 -3.17 -7.02
N GLY A 380 -20.80 -4.28 -7.60
CA GLY A 380 -20.76 -4.49 -9.05
C GLY A 380 -19.47 -4.02 -9.74
N GLY A 381 -18.42 -3.70 -8.99
CA GLY A 381 -17.07 -3.47 -9.52
C GLY A 381 -16.18 -4.72 -9.49
N SER A 382 -14.90 -4.52 -9.76
CA SER A 382 -13.89 -5.58 -9.67
C SER A 382 -12.53 -5.07 -9.18
N MET A 383 -11.71 -5.98 -8.67
CA MET A 383 -10.35 -5.68 -8.23
C MET A 383 -9.33 -6.65 -8.82
N GLU A 384 -8.22 -6.10 -9.28
CA GLU A 384 -7.16 -6.87 -9.95
C GLU A 384 -5.77 -6.39 -9.50
N VAL A 385 -4.86 -7.32 -9.17
CA VAL A 385 -3.42 -7.06 -9.09
C VAL A 385 -2.82 -7.26 -10.48
N LEU A 386 -1.98 -6.33 -10.94
CA LEU A 386 -1.40 -6.36 -12.28
C LEU A 386 0.09 -6.69 -12.24
N PRO A 387 0.52 -7.92 -12.58
CA PRO A 387 1.94 -8.29 -12.64
C PRO A 387 2.82 -7.40 -13.54
N CYS A 388 2.22 -6.82 -14.59
CA CYS A 388 2.90 -5.89 -15.50
C CYS A 388 3.09 -4.47 -14.95
N SER A 389 2.46 -4.12 -13.82
CA SER A 389 2.65 -2.84 -13.14
C SER A 389 3.28 -3.09 -11.78
N ARG A 390 4.51 -2.62 -11.55
CA ARG A 390 5.21 -2.85 -10.28
C ARG A 390 5.57 -1.55 -9.57
N VAL A 391 5.38 -1.52 -8.27
CA VAL A 391 5.77 -0.41 -7.39
C VAL A 391 6.45 -0.99 -6.18
N ALA A 392 7.64 -0.50 -5.83
CA ALA A 392 8.35 -0.95 -4.65
C ALA A 392 7.96 -0.09 -3.44
N HIS A 393 7.82 -0.70 -2.26
CA HIS A 393 7.35 -0.06 -1.02
C HIS A 393 8.31 -0.36 0.13
N ILE A 394 8.60 0.64 0.98
CA ILE A 394 9.46 0.45 2.15
C ILE A 394 8.70 -0.30 3.26
N ALA A 395 9.11 -1.54 3.55
CA ALA A 395 8.53 -2.35 4.62
C ALA A 395 9.07 -1.92 5.98
N ARG A 396 8.30 -1.11 6.72
CA ARG A 396 8.73 -0.62 8.04
C ARG A 396 8.79 -1.71 9.10
N THR A 397 9.76 -1.62 10.00
CA THR A 397 9.82 -2.43 11.23
C THR A 397 8.77 -2.03 12.26
N LYS A 398 8.30 -0.77 12.21
CA LYS A 398 7.21 -0.27 13.06
C LYS A 398 6.38 0.80 12.37
N LYS A 399 5.16 1.01 12.87
CA LYS A 399 4.21 2.01 12.39
C LYS A 399 4.22 3.23 13.34
N PRO A 400 4.93 4.34 13.01
CA PRO A 400 5.13 5.45 13.94
C PRO A 400 3.91 6.39 14.07
N TYR A 401 2.75 6.02 13.53
CA TYR A 401 1.62 6.93 13.36
C TYR A 401 0.77 7.13 14.64
N HIS A 402 0.72 6.12 15.53
CA HIS A 402 -0.05 6.18 16.77
C HIS A 402 0.39 5.08 17.75
N SER A 403 0.28 5.32 19.06
CA SER A 403 0.68 4.36 20.11
C SER A 403 -0.32 3.22 20.32
N ASN A 404 -1.61 3.45 20.03
CA ASN A 404 -2.68 2.46 20.20
C ASN A 404 -3.40 2.15 18.89
N ILE A 405 -2.70 1.51 17.95
CA ILE A 405 -3.29 1.11 16.66
C ILE A 405 -4.38 0.06 16.85
N ALA A 406 -4.20 -0.87 17.79
CA ALA A 406 -5.13 -1.98 18.01
C ALA A 406 -6.55 -1.52 18.36
N PHE A 407 -6.70 -0.45 19.16
CA PHE A 407 -8.00 0.12 19.47
C PHE A 407 -8.72 0.65 18.22
N HIS A 408 -8.03 1.44 17.40
CA HIS A 408 -8.60 2.01 16.17
C HIS A 408 -8.92 0.92 15.15
N THR A 409 -8.02 -0.05 14.94
CA THR A 409 -8.29 -1.17 14.02
C THR A 409 -9.52 -1.96 14.47
N ARG A 410 -9.65 -2.26 15.77
CA ARG A 410 -10.81 -2.98 16.29
C ARG A 410 -12.10 -2.19 16.06
N ARG A 411 -12.10 -0.88 16.35
CA ARG A 411 -13.25 0.00 16.10
C ARG A 411 -13.64 0.01 14.61
N ASN A 412 -12.66 0.22 13.72
CA ASN A 412 -12.88 0.25 12.28
C ASN A 412 -13.40 -1.11 11.77
N ALA A 413 -12.86 -2.22 12.27
CA ALA A 413 -13.30 -3.55 11.89
C ALA A 413 -14.78 -3.81 12.22
N LEU A 414 -15.26 -3.30 13.37
CA LEU A 414 -16.68 -3.37 13.70
C LEU A 414 -17.55 -2.53 12.75
N ARG A 415 -17.09 -1.36 12.29
CA ARG A 415 -17.80 -0.60 11.25
C ARG A 415 -17.95 -1.40 9.97
N VAL A 416 -16.89 -2.08 9.53
CA VAL A 416 -16.95 -2.96 8.34
C VAL A 416 -17.93 -4.10 8.56
N ALA A 417 -17.83 -4.77 9.70
CA ALA A 417 -18.64 -5.93 10.04
C ALA A 417 -20.14 -5.59 10.04
N GLU A 418 -20.51 -4.49 10.70
CA GLU A 418 -21.90 -4.05 10.82
C GLU A 418 -22.52 -3.55 9.51
N VAL A 419 -21.71 -3.01 8.60
CA VAL A 419 -22.22 -2.49 7.32
C VAL A 419 -22.25 -3.57 6.23
N TRP A 420 -21.21 -4.40 6.14
CA TRP A 420 -20.93 -5.18 4.93
C TRP A 420 -20.96 -6.69 5.11
N MET A 421 -20.91 -7.21 6.34
CA MET A 421 -20.63 -8.64 6.57
C MET A 421 -21.85 -9.46 7.02
N ASP A 422 -23.05 -8.87 7.02
CA ASP A 422 -24.32 -9.55 7.29
C ASP A 422 -24.25 -10.47 8.53
N GLN A 423 -24.73 -11.71 8.45
CA GLN A 423 -24.65 -12.70 9.54
C GLN A 423 -23.20 -13.12 9.89
N TYR A 424 -22.25 -12.93 8.97
CA TYR A 424 -20.84 -13.28 9.17
C TYR A 424 -20.06 -12.26 9.99
N LYS A 425 -20.67 -11.12 10.34
CA LYS A 425 -20.11 -10.18 11.31
C LYS A 425 -19.73 -10.90 12.62
N SER A 426 -20.49 -11.92 12.99
CA SER A 426 -20.22 -12.79 14.14
C SER A 426 -18.80 -13.38 14.16
N ASN A 427 -18.20 -13.65 13.00
CA ASN A 427 -16.82 -14.12 12.91
C ASN A 427 -15.79 -13.01 13.23
N VAL A 428 -16.12 -11.74 12.98
CA VAL A 428 -15.28 -10.59 13.38
C VAL A 428 -15.33 -10.41 14.90
N TYR A 429 -16.52 -10.49 15.49
CA TYR A 429 -16.69 -10.48 16.95
C TYR A 429 -15.95 -11.65 17.63
N LEU A 430 -16.04 -12.84 17.04
CA LEU A 430 -15.29 -14.03 17.44
C LEU A 430 -13.78 -13.76 17.42
N ALA A 431 -13.25 -13.25 16.32
CA ALA A 431 -11.83 -13.00 16.11
C ALA A 431 -11.25 -12.01 17.13
N TRP A 432 -11.99 -10.92 17.40
CA TRP A 432 -11.60 -9.91 18.37
C TRP A 432 -11.94 -10.26 19.83
N ASN A 433 -12.46 -11.46 20.09
CA ASN A 433 -12.89 -11.92 21.42
C ASN A 433 -13.90 -10.97 22.10
N LEU A 434 -14.86 -10.48 21.33
CA LEU A 434 -15.89 -9.54 21.77
C LEU A 434 -17.25 -10.22 21.86
N PRO A 435 -18.07 -9.97 22.90
CA PRO A 435 -19.46 -10.42 22.90
C PRO A 435 -20.27 -9.69 21.81
N MET A 436 -21.28 -10.37 21.25
CA MET A 436 -22.14 -9.79 20.19
C MET A 436 -22.94 -8.57 20.63
N LYS A 437 -23.22 -8.42 21.94
CA LYS A 437 -23.93 -7.28 22.51
C LYS A 437 -23.14 -6.75 23.70
N ASN A 438 -23.27 -5.46 23.99
CA ASN A 438 -22.68 -4.80 25.16
C ASN A 438 -21.15 -4.97 25.27
N HIS A 439 -20.44 -5.02 24.13
CA HIS A 439 -18.97 -5.11 24.08
C HIS A 439 -18.25 -3.80 24.46
N GLY A 440 -18.98 -2.71 24.65
CA GLY A 440 -18.43 -1.44 25.15
C GLY A 440 -17.55 -0.66 24.16
N ILE A 441 -17.61 -0.97 22.86
CA ILE A 441 -16.86 -0.25 21.83
C ILE A 441 -17.84 0.60 21.04
N ASP A 442 -17.65 1.90 21.05
CA ASP A 442 -18.39 2.84 20.21
C ASP A 442 -17.72 2.94 18.82
N TYR A 443 -18.32 2.30 17.84
CA TYR A 443 -17.89 2.39 16.44
C TYR A 443 -18.55 3.54 15.66
N GLY A 444 -19.31 4.41 16.33
CA GLY A 444 -19.95 5.60 15.78
C GLY A 444 -21.11 5.32 14.80
N ASP A 445 -21.67 6.40 14.24
CA ASP A 445 -22.76 6.28 13.27
C ASP A 445 -22.30 5.65 11.94
N ILE A 446 -23.09 4.69 11.45
CA ILE A 446 -22.90 3.97 10.19
C ILE A 446 -24.08 4.16 9.22
N SER A 447 -25.06 4.99 9.56
CA SER A 447 -26.30 5.18 8.79
C SER A 447 -26.02 5.57 7.33
N GLN A 448 -25.04 6.43 7.08
CA GLN A 448 -24.66 6.83 5.73
C GLN A 448 -24.09 5.66 4.91
N ARG A 449 -23.31 4.76 5.53
CA ARG A 449 -22.73 3.60 4.86
C ARG A 449 -23.80 2.54 4.55
N LEU A 450 -24.75 2.33 5.46
CA LEU A 450 -25.92 1.48 5.25
C LEU A 450 -26.80 2.00 4.11
N ALA A 451 -27.08 3.31 4.08
CA ALA A 451 -27.85 3.95 3.02
C ALA A 451 -27.15 3.85 1.65
N LEU A 452 -25.82 4.02 1.63
CA LEU A 452 -25.00 3.82 0.44
C LEU A 452 -25.10 2.37 -0.08
N ARG A 453 -24.94 1.37 0.79
CA ARG A 453 -25.08 -0.05 0.43
C ARG A 453 -26.44 -0.35 -0.20
N LYS A 454 -27.52 0.19 0.36
CA LYS A 454 -28.88 0.05 -0.18
C LYS A 454 -29.03 0.75 -1.53
N ARG A 455 -28.53 1.98 -1.67
CA ARG A 455 -28.62 2.77 -2.91
C ARG A 455 -27.90 2.11 -4.08
N LEU A 456 -26.72 1.55 -3.84
CA LEU A 456 -25.93 0.85 -4.85
C LEU A 456 -26.42 -0.58 -5.13
N GLN A 457 -27.48 -1.05 -4.45
CA GLN A 457 -28.07 -2.38 -4.61
C GLN A 457 -27.02 -3.49 -4.49
N CYS A 458 -26.13 -3.36 -3.51
CA CYS A 458 -25.01 -4.28 -3.36
C CYS A 458 -25.49 -5.69 -2.94
N LYS A 459 -24.73 -6.70 -3.36
CA LYS A 459 -24.98 -8.12 -3.05
C LYS A 459 -24.78 -8.42 -1.56
N SER A 460 -25.15 -9.65 -1.15
CA SER A 460 -24.91 -10.16 0.20
C SER A 460 -23.44 -10.55 0.39
N PHE A 461 -22.98 -10.54 1.64
CA PHE A 461 -21.65 -11.03 1.99
C PHE A 461 -21.49 -12.53 1.75
N GLU A 462 -22.59 -13.30 1.83
CA GLU A 462 -22.59 -14.72 1.43
C GLU A 462 -22.18 -14.88 -0.04
N TRP A 463 -22.74 -14.08 -0.94
CA TRP A 463 -22.33 -14.08 -2.35
C TRP A 463 -20.84 -13.75 -2.50
N TYR A 464 -20.32 -12.80 -1.71
CA TYR A 464 -18.88 -12.48 -1.73
C TYR A 464 -18.03 -13.67 -1.32
N LEU A 465 -18.38 -14.36 -0.23
CA LEU A 465 -17.66 -15.55 0.21
C LEU A 465 -17.77 -16.69 -0.79
N ASP A 466 -18.89 -16.86 -1.49
CA ASP A 466 -19.06 -17.95 -2.46
C ASP A 466 -18.35 -17.67 -3.80
N ASN A 467 -18.26 -16.41 -4.23
CA ASN A 467 -17.86 -16.06 -5.61
C ASN A 467 -16.53 -15.31 -5.71
N ILE A 468 -16.10 -14.67 -4.61
CA ILE A 468 -14.90 -13.82 -4.58
C ILE A 468 -13.83 -14.43 -3.69
N TYR A 469 -14.20 -14.87 -2.48
CA TYR A 469 -13.24 -15.40 -1.50
C TYR A 469 -13.66 -16.76 -0.90
N PRO A 470 -13.84 -17.80 -1.73
CA PRO A 470 -14.30 -19.12 -1.28
C PRO A 470 -13.34 -19.84 -0.34
N GLU A 471 -12.06 -19.48 -0.35
CA GLU A 471 -11.04 -20.05 0.54
C GLU A 471 -11.16 -19.56 1.99
N MET A 472 -11.90 -18.48 2.24
CA MET A 472 -12.07 -17.91 3.58
C MET A 472 -12.93 -18.83 4.45
N ARG A 473 -12.35 -19.39 5.51
CA ARG A 473 -13.02 -20.33 6.41
C ARG A 473 -14.20 -19.68 7.16
N ARG A 474 -15.32 -20.39 7.30
CA ARG A 474 -16.53 -19.95 8.02
C ARG A 474 -16.64 -20.63 9.38
N TYR A 475 -17.05 -19.90 10.42
CA TYR A 475 -17.08 -20.39 11.81
C TYR A 475 -18.50 -20.59 12.39
N ASN A 476 -19.44 -20.98 11.54
CA ASN A 476 -20.89 -21.05 11.82
C ASN A 476 -21.29 -22.11 12.88
N ASN A 477 -20.41 -23.07 13.20
CA ASN A 477 -20.67 -24.14 14.16
C ASN A 477 -20.28 -23.81 15.61
N THR A 478 -19.86 -22.57 15.88
CA THR A 478 -19.39 -22.16 17.21
C THR A 478 -20.56 -21.98 18.17
N LEU A 479 -20.45 -22.56 19.38
CA LEU A 479 -21.41 -22.40 20.48
C LEU A 479 -20.90 -21.41 21.52
N PHE A 480 -19.65 -21.57 21.95
CA PHE A 480 -19.01 -20.68 22.94
C PHE A 480 -17.63 -20.27 22.46
N TYR A 481 -17.19 -19.08 22.86
CA TYR A 481 -15.87 -18.58 22.51
C TYR A 481 -15.30 -17.59 23.52
N GLY A 482 -14.01 -17.31 23.37
CA GLY A 482 -13.26 -16.41 24.22
C GLY A 482 -12.49 -17.15 25.30
N GLU A 483 -12.17 -16.42 26.36
CA GLU A 483 -11.36 -16.96 27.45
C GLU A 483 -12.02 -18.17 28.11
N ILE A 484 -11.25 -19.26 28.26
CA ILE A 484 -11.66 -20.46 28.98
C ILE A 484 -11.10 -20.36 30.41
N ARG A 485 -11.98 -20.25 31.39
CA ARG A 485 -11.62 -19.99 32.79
C ARG A 485 -12.09 -21.10 33.71
N ASN A 486 -11.21 -21.51 34.62
CA ASN A 486 -11.57 -22.39 35.73
C ASN A 486 -12.10 -21.55 36.90
N ILE A 487 -13.17 -22.01 37.55
CA ILE A 487 -13.76 -21.25 38.68
C ILE A 487 -12.85 -21.21 39.92
N ASN A 488 -11.93 -22.15 40.08
CA ASN A 488 -11.02 -22.22 41.23
C ASN A 488 -9.80 -21.31 41.05
N VAL A 489 -9.45 -20.96 39.80
CA VAL A 489 -8.26 -20.17 39.46
C VAL A 489 -8.63 -19.11 38.42
N THR A 490 -9.41 -18.12 38.84
CA THR A 490 -10.09 -17.16 37.95
C THR A 490 -9.17 -16.14 37.28
N HIS A 491 -7.95 -15.97 37.77
CA HIS A 491 -6.94 -15.05 37.22
C HIS A 491 -6.11 -15.68 36.08
N LEU A 492 -6.19 -17.01 35.90
CA LEU A 492 -5.54 -17.73 34.82
C LEU A 492 -6.58 -18.22 33.79
N CYS A 493 -6.17 -18.18 32.53
CA CYS A 493 -6.94 -18.60 31.38
C CYS A 493 -6.20 -19.71 30.66
N VAL A 494 -6.94 -20.62 30.02
CA VAL A 494 -6.33 -21.59 29.09
C VAL A 494 -5.72 -20.83 27.92
N ASP A 495 -4.47 -21.15 27.61
CA ASP A 495 -3.64 -20.42 26.65
C ASP A 495 -2.95 -21.41 25.71
N GLN A 496 -2.86 -21.04 24.43
CA GLN A 496 -2.15 -21.82 23.42
C GLN A 496 -0.67 -22.03 23.79
N GLY A 497 -0.06 -21.12 24.54
CA GLY A 497 1.35 -21.13 24.87
C GLY A 497 2.23 -20.99 23.63
N VAL A 498 3.49 -21.40 23.76
CA VAL A 498 4.45 -21.45 22.65
C VAL A 498 4.01 -22.52 21.65
N LYS A 499 3.84 -22.13 20.38
CA LYS A 499 3.22 -22.97 19.34
C LYS A 499 3.99 -24.28 19.12
N GLU A 500 5.30 -24.27 19.31
CA GLU A 500 6.22 -25.39 19.15
C GLU A 500 6.07 -26.45 20.25
N ASN A 501 5.51 -26.09 21.41
CA ASN A 501 5.32 -27.05 22.51
C ASN A 501 4.13 -27.99 22.30
N HIS A 502 3.26 -27.69 21.34
CA HIS A 502 2.09 -28.50 20.98
C HIS A 502 1.19 -28.88 22.18
N THR A 503 1.17 -28.07 23.24
CA THR A 503 0.48 -28.37 24.49
C THR A 503 -0.19 -27.09 24.99
N ALA A 504 -1.48 -27.16 25.32
CA ALA A 504 -2.20 -26.04 25.93
C ALA A 504 -1.76 -25.85 27.38
N THR A 505 -1.65 -24.59 27.82
CA THR A 505 -1.14 -24.21 29.14
C THR A 505 -2.09 -23.23 29.84
N LEU A 506 -1.67 -22.72 31.00
CA LEU A 506 -2.33 -21.60 31.69
C LEU A 506 -1.44 -20.36 31.62
N HIS A 507 -2.07 -19.20 31.48
CA HIS A 507 -1.42 -17.90 31.50
C HIS A 507 -2.34 -16.86 32.16
N PRO A 508 -1.82 -15.78 32.78
CA PRO A 508 -2.64 -14.64 33.18
C PRO A 508 -3.61 -14.20 32.10
N CYS A 509 -4.89 -14.06 32.46
CA CYS A 509 -5.95 -13.70 31.52
C CYS A 509 -5.69 -12.31 30.91
N HIS A 510 -5.46 -12.26 29.61
CA HIS A 510 -5.32 -11.02 28.82
C HIS A 510 -6.33 -10.94 27.67
N GLY A 511 -6.92 -12.07 27.26
CA GLY A 511 -8.00 -12.12 26.26
C GLY A 511 -7.57 -11.88 24.82
N TRP A 512 -6.28 -12.07 24.51
CA TRP A 512 -5.72 -11.92 23.15
C TRP A 512 -5.79 -13.25 22.40
N GLY A 513 -5.35 -13.27 21.13
CA GLY A 513 -5.41 -14.43 20.23
C GLY A 513 -5.05 -15.77 20.87
N PRO A 514 -3.93 -15.93 21.59
CA PRO A 514 -3.56 -17.21 22.24
C PRO A 514 -4.58 -17.75 23.26
N GLN A 515 -5.42 -16.89 23.83
CA GLN A 515 -6.47 -17.24 24.80
C GLN A 515 -7.87 -17.29 24.18
N LEU A 516 -7.97 -17.20 22.85
CA LEU A 516 -9.24 -17.38 22.16
C LEU A 516 -9.60 -18.86 22.12
N GLY A 517 -10.38 -19.31 23.10
CA GLY A 517 -11.02 -20.61 23.10
C GLY A 517 -12.25 -20.63 22.21
N ARG A 518 -12.54 -21.77 21.58
CA ARG A 518 -13.75 -21.94 20.76
C ARG A 518 -14.31 -23.36 20.91
N TYR A 519 -15.54 -23.48 21.40
CA TYR A 519 -16.25 -24.73 21.54
C TYR A 519 -17.36 -24.85 20.49
N THR A 520 -17.39 -25.96 19.75
CA THR A 520 -18.31 -26.15 18.62
C THR A 520 -19.47 -27.10 18.93
N LYS A 521 -20.48 -27.11 18.06
CA LYS A 521 -21.63 -28.05 18.12
C LYS A 521 -21.21 -29.52 18.14
N GLU A 522 -20.14 -29.86 17.43
CA GLU A 522 -19.59 -31.22 17.34
C GLU A 522 -18.78 -31.61 18.59
N GLY A 523 -18.55 -30.66 19.50
CA GLY A 523 -17.79 -30.86 20.73
C GLY A 523 -16.29 -30.65 20.56
N TYR A 524 -15.83 -30.03 19.48
CA TYR A 524 -14.42 -29.67 19.34
C TYR A 524 -14.08 -28.45 20.20
N LEU A 525 -12.93 -28.49 20.86
CA LEU A 525 -12.39 -27.37 21.61
C LEU A 525 -11.12 -26.87 20.90
N PHE A 526 -11.20 -25.69 20.28
CA PHE A 526 -10.07 -25.03 19.65
C PHE A 526 -9.48 -23.97 20.58
N LEU A 527 -8.21 -23.65 20.36
CA LEU A 527 -7.48 -22.64 21.12
C LEU A 527 -6.52 -21.90 20.21
N GLY A 528 -6.53 -20.56 20.30
CA GLY A 528 -5.68 -19.68 19.51
C GLY A 528 -6.43 -18.82 18.49
N PRO A 529 -5.70 -17.99 17.72
CA PRO A 529 -6.29 -17.16 16.67
C PRO A 529 -7.07 -17.96 15.63
N LEU A 530 -8.06 -17.32 15.00
CA LEU A 530 -8.80 -17.93 13.91
C LEU A 530 -7.92 -18.05 12.66
N GLY A 531 -7.85 -19.26 12.11
CA GLY A 531 -7.30 -19.49 10.77
C GLY A 531 -8.15 -18.82 9.69
N SER A 532 -7.52 -18.41 8.59
CA SER A 532 -8.22 -17.73 7.48
C SER A 532 -8.30 -18.62 6.26
N THR A 533 -7.13 -18.94 5.69
CA THR A 533 -6.94 -19.82 4.54
C THR A 533 -5.87 -20.86 4.92
N GLY A 534 -6.23 -22.15 5.07
CA GLY A 534 -5.27 -23.23 5.35
C GLY A 534 -5.35 -23.90 6.74
N GLU A 535 -4.27 -24.59 7.13
CA GLU A 535 -4.18 -25.55 8.26
C GLU A 535 -3.88 -24.93 9.66
N ASP A 536 -4.28 -23.69 9.91
CA ASP A 536 -3.80 -22.98 11.12
C ASP A 536 -4.58 -23.27 12.42
N THR A 537 -5.72 -23.96 12.33
CA THR A 537 -6.56 -24.21 13.50
C THR A 537 -6.15 -25.47 14.24
N ARG A 538 -5.82 -25.32 15.53
CA ARG A 538 -5.50 -26.45 16.42
C ARG A 538 -6.61 -26.67 17.43
N CYS A 539 -6.87 -27.94 17.76
CA CYS A 539 -7.77 -28.32 18.85
C CYS A 539 -7.02 -29.02 19.97
N VAL A 540 -7.64 -28.92 21.14
CA VAL A 540 -7.29 -29.63 22.35
C VAL A 540 -7.63 -31.11 22.17
N VAL A 541 -6.63 -31.97 22.37
CA VAL A 541 -6.70 -33.41 22.16
C VAL A 541 -6.20 -34.14 23.40
N ASP A 542 -6.91 -35.21 23.75
CA ASP A 542 -6.42 -36.23 24.67
C ASP A 542 -5.85 -37.38 23.82
N ASP A 543 -4.51 -37.46 23.75
CA ASP A 543 -3.78 -38.49 22.99
C ASP A 543 -3.69 -39.84 23.73
N LYS A 544 -4.26 -39.94 24.94
CA LYS A 544 -4.19 -41.08 25.88
C LYS A 544 -2.81 -41.35 26.50
N ILE A 545 -1.78 -40.63 26.10
CA ILE A 545 -0.39 -40.86 26.51
C ILE A 545 0.03 -39.76 27.48
N SER A 546 -0.14 -38.51 27.06
CA SER A 546 0.24 -37.35 27.83
C SER A 546 -0.74 -37.09 28.97
N SER A 547 -0.21 -36.64 30.10
CA SER A 547 -1.00 -36.02 31.17
C SER A 547 -1.34 -34.56 30.87
N TYR A 548 -0.80 -33.98 29.80
CA TYR A 548 -1.07 -32.60 29.39
C TYR A 548 -1.97 -32.56 28.14
N PRO A 549 -2.87 -31.57 28.04
CA PRO A 549 -3.73 -31.40 26.86
C PRO A 549 -2.92 -31.02 25.62
N GLN A 550 -2.89 -31.91 24.64
CA GLN A 550 -2.17 -31.68 23.39
C GLN A 550 -2.93 -30.71 22.49
N LEU A 551 -2.21 -29.87 21.75
CA LEU A 551 -2.75 -28.89 20.82
C LEU A 551 -2.29 -29.21 19.40
N LEU A 552 -3.12 -29.96 18.69
CA LEU A 552 -2.79 -30.58 17.40
C LEU A 552 -3.69 -30.06 16.28
N ASN A 553 -3.25 -30.22 15.03
CA ASN A 553 -4.12 -29.97 13.88
C ASN A 553 -5.30 -30.97 13.90
N CYS A 554 -6.52 -30.46 14.01
CA CYS A 554 -7.72 -31.30 14.15
C CYS A 554 -7.98 -32.22 12.97
N GLU A 555 -7.61 -31.81 11.76
CA GLU A 555 -7.84 -32.58 10.55
C GLU A 555 -6.90 -33.79 10.48
N LYS A 556 -5.70 -33.67 11.08
CA LYS A 556 -4.69 -34.74 11.14
C LYS A 556 -4.92 -35.77 12.24
N VAL A 557 -5.83 -35.50 13.17
CA VAL A 557 -6.16 -36.43 14.27
C VAL A 557 -7.25 -37.38 13.82
N SER A 558 -6.90 -38.66 13.63
CA SER A 558 -7.79 -39.70 13.10
C SER A 558 -8.95 -40.05 14.04
N SER A 559 -8.69 -40.13 15.35
CA SER A 559 -9.75 -40.45 16.32
C SER A 559 -10.61 -39.24 16.65
N VAL A 560 -11.87 -39.26 16.21
CA VAL A 560 -12.85 -38.22 16.55
C VAL A 560 -13.04 -38.11 18.07
N ARG A 561 -13.14 -39.24 18.78
CA ARG A 561 -13.39 -39.22 20.23
C ARG A 561 -12.27 -38.54 21.02
N GLN A 562 -11.01 -38.64 20.59
CA GLN A 562 -9.86 -38.02 21.26
C GLN A 562 -9.87 -36.49 21.18
N LYS A 563 -10.46 -35.92 20.11
CA LYS A 563 -10.55 -34.47 19.88
C LYS A 563 -11.92 -33.87 20.24
N THR A 564 -12.87 -34.68 20.71
CA THR A 564 -14.21 -34.22 21.14
C THR A 564 -14.36 -34.20 22.65
N TRP A 565 -15.06 -33.20 23.15
CA TRP A 565 -15.26 -32.91 24.57
C TRP A 565 -16.75 -32.72 24.89
N HIS A 566 -17.19 -33.19 26.05
CA HIS A 566 -18.45 -32.78 26.67
C HIS A 566 -18.21 -31.53 27.50
N PHE A 567 -18.97 -30.47 27.22
CA PHE A 567 -18.92 -29.22 27.95
C PHE A 567 -20.30 -28.57 28.05
N ALA A 568 -20.58 -28.00 29.21
CA ALA A 568 -21.64 -27.03 29.45
C ALA A 568 -21.11 -25.98 30.43
N GLN A 569 -21.65 -24.76 30.39
CA GLN A 569 -21.23 -23.68 31.29
C GLN A 569 -21.31 -24.12 32.76
N ASN A 570 -20.29 -23.79 33.55
CA ASN A 570 -20.18 -24.16 34.97
C ASN A 570 -20.17 -25.69 35.22
N LYS A 571 -19.71 -26.48 34.25
CA LYS A 571 -19.49 -27.93 34.38
C LYS A 571 -18.04 -28.28 34.00
N ALA A 572 -17.67 -29.53 34.19
CA ALA A 572 -16.36 -30.04 33.79
C ALA A 572 -16.26 -30.12 32.25
N ILE A 573 -15.03 -30.02 31.73
CA ILE A 573 -14.70 -30.29 30.33
C ILE A 573 -14.16 -31.72 30.26
N ILE A 574 -14.92 -32.64 29.66
CA ILE A 574 -14.65 -34.10 29.72
C ILE A 574 -14.35 -34.65 28.33
N ASN A 575 -13.22 -35.34 28.16
CA ASN A 575 -12.87 -35.97 26.88
C ASN A 575 -13.76 -37.19 26.59
N ARG A 576 -14.26 -37.32 25.34
CA ARG A 576 -15.17 -38.43 24.97
C ARG A 576 -14.47 -39.77 24.75
N ALA A 577 -13.16 -39.82 24.56
CA ALA A 577 -12.42 -41.08 24.40
C ALA A 577 -12.00 -41.69 25.73
N THR A 578 -11.54 -40.86 26.67
CA THR A 578 -10.89 -41.32 27.91
C THR A 578 -11.73 -41.11 29.15
N GLY A 579 -12.72 -40.23 29.11
CA GLY A 579 -13.43 -39.76 30.31
C GLY A 579 -12.59 -38.88 31.22
N ARG A 580 -11.34 -38.54 30.84
CA ARG A 580 -10.50 -37.59 31.60
C ARG A 580 -11.07 -36.18 31.48
N CYS A 581 -10.96 -35.43 32.56
CA CYS A 581 -11.31 -34.03 32.64
C CYS A 581 -10.08 -33.13 32.42
N LEU A 582 -10.33 -31.97 31.82
CA LEU A 582 -9.42 -30.84 31.88
C LEU A 582 -9.43 -30.24 33.29
N GLU A 583 -8.28 -30.20 33.95
CA GLU A 583 -8.16 -29.92 35.38
C GLU A 583 -6.98 -28.99 35.63
N VAL A 584 -7.11 -28.11 36.62
CA VAL A 584 -6.05 -27.22 37.10
C VAL A 584 -5.49 -27.77 38.40
N VAL A 585 -4.17 -27.89 38.51
CA VAL A 585 -3.49 -28.36 39.72
C VAL A 585 -2.37 -27.42 40.14
N PRO A 586 -2.14 -27.21 41.45
CA PRO A 586 -0.91 -26.57 41.91
C PRO A 586 0.31 -27.32 41.39
N ALA A 587 1.28 -26.59 40.84
CA ALA A 587 2.51 -27.15 40.30
C ALA A 587 3.65 -26.13 40.39
N ASN A 588 4.89 -26.62 40.46
CA ASN A 588 6.08 -25.77 40.44
C ASN A 588 6.41 -25.30 39.01
N VAL A 589 5.56 -24.43 38.48
CA VAL A 589 5.65 -23.82 37.13
C VAL A 589 5.44 -22.31 37.24
N TYR A 590 5.73 -21.56 36.17
CA TYR A 590 5.78 -20.08 36.18
C TYR A 590 4.60 -19.38 36.90
N PHE A 591 3.37 -19.87 36.73
CA PHE A 591 2.17 -19.26 37.32
C PHE A 591 1.57 -20.10 38.47
N GLY A 592 2.34 -21.03 39.04
CA GLY A 592 1.94 -21.85 40.20
C GLY A 592 0.89 -22.93 39.93
N TYR A 593 0.37 -23.02 38.69
CA TYR A 593 -0.65 -23.99 38.30
C TYR A 593 -0.36 -24.60 36.93
N ALA A 594 -0.62 -25.89 36.80
CA ALA A 594 -0.54 -26.63 35.54
C ALA A 594 -1.94 -27.04 35.05
N LEU A 595 -2.11 -27.04 33.73
CA LEU A 595 -3.28 -27.60 33.04
C LEU A 595 -3.02 -29.06 32.71
N ILE A 596 -3.83 -29.98 33.24
CA ILE A 596 -3.62 -31.41 33.07
C ILE A 596 -4.91 -32.16 32.69
N LEU A 597 -4.74 -33.39 32.23
CA LEU A 597 -5.78 -34.37 31.93
C LEU A 597 -5.73 -35.49 32.98
N ARG A 598 -6.78 -35.60 33.81
CA ARG A 598 -6.90 -36.64 34.84
C ARG A 598 -8.36 -37.01 35.11
N SER A 599 -8.61 -37.94 36.03
CA SER A 599 -9.95 -38.21 36.54
C SER A 599 -10.62 -36.93 37.07
N CYS A 600 -11.90 -36.78 36.78
CA CYS A 600 -12.68 -35.60 37.13
C CYS A 600 -12.77 -35.40 38.64
N THR A 601 -12.37 -34.22 39.13
CA THR A 601 -12.45 -33.87 40.57
C THR A 601 -13.59 -32.91 40.90
N GLY A 602 -14.44 -32.62 39.91
CA GLY A 602 -15.58 -31.71 40.04
C GLY A 602 -15.26 -30.24 39.70
N GLN A 603 -14.09 -29.97 39.11
CA GLN A 603 -13.76 -28.62 38.64
C GLN A 603 -14.73 -28.14 37.56
N LYS A 604 -15.03 -26.85 37.58
CA LYS A 604 -15.99 -26.23 36.67
C LYS A 604 -15.30 -25.18 35.81
N TRP A 605 -15.70 -25.16 34.55
CA TRP A 605 -15.15 -24.27 33.55
C TRP A 605 -16.24 -23.37 32.97
N THR A 606 -15.82 -22.19 32.53
CA THR A 606 -16.63 -21.25 31.79
C THR A 606 -15.90 -20.83 30.53
N ILE A 607 -16.66 -20.59 29.47
CA ILE A 607 -16.15 -19.95 28.24
C ILE A 607 -16.87 -18.62 28.12
N LYS A 608 -16.10 -17.52 28.07
CA LYS A 608 -16.55 -16.14 28.29
C LYS A 608 -17.81 -15.73 27.52
N ASN A 609 -17.87 -16.02 26.23
CA ASN A 609 -18.93 -15.56 25.34
C ASN A 609 -19.76 -16.73 24.81
N LEU A 610 -21.07 -16.51 24.68
CA LEU A 610 -22.01 -17.41 23.99
C LEU A 610 -22.27 -16.87 22.57
N MET A 611 -22.12 -17.71 21.56
CA MET A 611 -22.62 -17.40 20.21
C MET A 611 -24.14 -17.53 20.23
N LYS A 612 -24.84 -16.40 20.09
CA LYS A 612 -26.28 -16.44 19.83
C LYS A 612 -26.48 -17.00 18.43
N GLN A 613 -27.27 -18.06 18.33
CA GLN A 613 -27.92 -18.44 17.09
C GLN A 613 -29.23 -17.68 17.09
N ASP A 614 -29.35 -16.70 16.19
CA ASP A 614 -30.65 -16.08 15.91
C ASP A 614 -31.58 -17.08 15.22
#